data_AF-A0A2H0D5Q0-F1
#
_entry.id   AF-A0A2H0D5Q0-F1
#
_cell.length_a   1.000
_cell.length_b   1.000
_cell.length_c   1.000
_cell.angle_alpha   90.00
_cell.angle_beta   90.00
_cell.angle_gamma   90.00
#
_symmetry.space_group_name_H-M   'P 1'
#
loop_
_entity.id
_entity.type
_entity.pdbx_description
1 polymer ?
#
loop_
_entity_poly.entity_id
_entity_poly.type
_entity_poly.pdbx_seq_one_letter_code
_entity_poly.pdbx_strand_id
1 'polypeptide(L)'
;MRYKIITILSPIFFITLLFAFVTNGQSKVKRINLPNGWSVSPVGKSLPLGDLPLQIAVSPSQKYLAVTNNGQSEQSIQLVSTKPFRLLSEISIAKAWFGLVFSDDEKFLYASGGNDNWILKYVIKKNKLVVADTLILGKKWPEKISPAGLAVDDQKNILYVVTKENNSLYLIDTKSKSVIGTYPLGSEGYQCRLSPDKKELYISSWGGDKVLVFDTVKKSFISEIKVGDNPNDLCLTKNGNYLFVANANDNSVSVIDIKKRKVIETLNTALYPQSPIGSTPNSVALSGDDKTLFIANADNNCLTVFDVTNPGSSKGKGFIPTGWYPTSVRVANNLIYVANGKGFSSLANPQGPNPTRKGRSVIYQKGDTSKVVKEQYIGGLFKGTLSSIKIPDEKTLARYSKLVYENTPYQKEKELAAHGEKGNPIPQKVGGTSPIKYVFYVIKENRTYDQVLGDVPQGNGDTSLTLFGEFYTPNQHALANEFILLDNFYADAEVSADGHNWSMGAYATDYLEKTWVTSYGSRGGGYDAEGNRAIANNKEFIWDVCSEHNVSYRSYAEFTNNGKATIPVLENNFCASYTGWDMKVRDTTRFYQWKNDFDSLLTLDKVPQFNTLRFINDHTEGLRKG
;
A
#
# COMPACT_ATOMS: atom_id res chain seq x y z
N MET A 1 32.46 -56.51 9.82
CA MET A 1 33.10 -55.33 9.19
C MET A 1 32.34 -54.09 9.60
N ARG A 2 33.00 -53.18 10.32
CA ARG A 2 32.44 -51.92 10.82
C ARG A 2 32.52 -50.87 9.71
N TYR A 3 31.41 -50.21 9.39
CA TYR A 3 31.44 -48.87 8.79
C TYR A 3 30.55 -47.94 9.60
N LYS A 4 31.19 -47.01 10.32
CA LYS A 4 30.59 -45.85 10.96
C LYS A 4 30.31 -44.82 9.86
N ILE A 5 29.06 -44.43 9.67
CA ILE A 5 28.72 -43.22 8.93
C ILE A 5 28.62 -42.08 9.94
N ILE A 6 29.54 -41.13 9.83
CA ILE A 6 29.60 -39.91 10.63
C ILE A 6 28.64 -38.90 10.00
N THR A 7 27.56 -38.57 10.69
CA THR A 7 26.66 -37.48 10.32
C THR A 7 27.30 -36.16 10.73
N ILE A 8 27.83 -35.40 9.78
CA ILE A 8 28.30 -34.03 10.00
C ILE A 8 27.08 -33.11 9.95
N LEU A 9 26.63 -32.65 11.11
CA LEU A 9 25.73 -31.51 11.25
C LEU A 9 26.50 -30.24 10.89
N SER A 10 26.18 -29.65 9.74
CA SER A 10 26.70 -28.34 9.33
C SER A 10 25.84 -27.23 9.95
N PRO A 11 26.40 -26.28 10.71
CA PRO A 11 25.62 -25.15 11.23
C PRO A 11 25.45 -24.09 10.11
N ILE A 12 24.20 -23.77 9.80
CA ILE A 12 23.85 -22.66 8.91
C ILE A 12 24.20 -21.35 9.64
N PHE A 13 25.28 -20.71 9.21
CA PHE A 13 25.66 -19.36 9.64
C PHE A 13 24.71 -18.33 9.00
N PHE A 14 23.85 -17.71 9.81
CA PHE A 14 23.20 -16.46 9.45
C PHE A 14 24.25 -15.33 9.48
N ILE A 15 24.75 -14.92 8.32
CA ILE A 15 25.56 -13.71 8.21
C ILE A 15 24.63 -12.51 8.41
N THR A 16 24.65 -11.96 9.62
CA THR A 16 24.04 -10.66 9.92
C THR A 16 25.01 -9.58 9.46
N LEU A 17 24.79 -9.01 8.28
CA LEU A 17 25.47 -7.78 7.86
C LEU A 17 24.92 -6.60 8.68
N LEU A 18 25.58 -6.30 9.80
CA LEU A 18 25.40 -5.05 10.54
C LEU A 18 26.12 -3.93 9.77
N PHE A 19 25.37 -3.11 9.03
CA PHE A 19 25.87 -1.82 8.56
C PHE A 19 25.82 -0.79 9.70
N ALA A 20 26.93 -0.66 10.43
CA ALA A 20 27.13 0.46 11.33
C ALA A 20 27.84 1.60 10.58
N PHE A 21 27.08 2.57 10.08
CA PHE A 21 27.66 3.82 9.59
C PHE A 21 27.81 4.82 10.74
N VAL A 22 29.06 5.08 11.12
CA VAL A 22 29.47 6.30 11.80
C VAL A 22 30.60 6.90 10.99
N THR A 23 30.35 8.02 10.32
CA THR A 23 31.42 8.90 9.86
C THR A 23 31.03 10.35 10.13
N ASN A 24 31.94 11.05 10.83
CA ASN A 24 32.03 12.50 10.86
C ASN A 24 32.48 12.98 9.47
N GLY A 25 31.92 14.09 9.00
CA GLY A 25 32.19 14.68 7.67
C GLY A 25 31.05 14.40 6.69
N GLN A 26 30.63 15.40 5.90
CA GLN A 26 29.49 15.39 4.98
C GLN A 26 29.46 14.16 4.05
N SER A 27 28.90 13.05 4.52
CA SER A 27 28.55 11.92 3.68
C SER A 27 27.41 12.36 2.76
N LYS A 28 27.67 12.35 1.44
CA LYS A 28 26.66 12.61 0.41
C LYS A 28 25.58 11.53 0.57
N VAL A 29 24.35 11.94 0.91
CA VAL A 29 23.22 10.99 1.05
C VAL A 29 23.09 10.24 -0.27
N LYS A 30 23.14 8.90 -0.23
CA LYS A 30 23.05 8.06 -1.43
C LYS A 30 21.62 8.14 -1.97
N ARG A 31 21.49 8.63 -3.20
CA ARG A 31 20.24 8.58 -3.96
C ARG A 31 20.09 7.19 -4.60
N ILE A 32 18.88 6.63 -4.52
CA ILE A 32 18.52 5.35 -5.13
C ILE A 32 17.33 5.59 -6.05
N ASN A 33 17.44 5.19 -7.31
CA ASN A 33 16.36 5.32 -8.28
C ASN A 33 15.32 4.21 -8.07
N LEU A 34 14.05 4.57 -8.21
CA LEU A 34 12.90 3.68 -8.12
C LEU A 34 12.35 3.39 -9.53
N PRO A 35 11.61 2.28 -9.70
CA PRO A 35 11.04 1.90 -10.97
C PRO A 35 9.78 2.70 -11.33
N ASN A 36 9.49 3.82 -10.67
CA ASN A 36 8.41 4.75 -11.04
C ASN A 36 8.98 6.12 -11.49
N GLY A 37 10.29 6.18 -11.76
CA GLY A 37 11.01 7.42 -12.08
C GLY A 37 11.33 8.30 -10.86
N TRP A 38 10.84 7.96 -9.66
CA TRP A 38 11.23 8.62 -8.42
C TRP A 38 12.60 8.15 -7.94
N SER A 39 13.11 8.84 -6.92
CA SER A 39 14.25 8.38 -6.15
C SER A 39 13.96 8.45 -4.65
N VAL A 40 14.74 7.72 -3.87
CA VAL A 40 14.78 7.88 -2.40
C VAL A 40 16.17 8.28 -1.95
N SER A 41 16.20 9.10 -0.90
CA SER A 41 17.43 9.54 -0.23
C SER A 41 17.26 9.41 1.29
N PRO A 42 17.05 8.20 1.83
CA PRO A 42 16.63 8.01 3.22
C PRO A 42 17.67 8.55 4.20
N VAL A 43 17.21 9.21 5.26
CA VAL A 43 18.09 9.75 6.33
C VAL A 43 17.95 8.96 7.63
N GLY A 44 18.91 9.14 8.53
CA GLY A 44 18.92 8.47 9.84
C GLY A 44 19.61 7.10 9.81
N LYS A 45 19.36 6.30 10.85
CA LYS A 45 19.81 4.90 10.95
C LYS A 45 18.65 3.99 10.65
N SER A 46 18.87 2.84 10.02
CA SER A 46 17.77 1.94 9.68
C SER A 46 18.05 0.48 10.06
N LEU A 47 16.98 -0.25 10.33
CA LEU A 47 16.96 -1.69 10.54
C LEU A 47 16.10 -2.35 9.46
N PRO A 48 16.44 -3.58 9.02
CA PRO A 48 15.56 -4.34 8.14
C PRO A 48 14.27 -4.73 8.87
N LEU A 49 13.16 -4.75 8.16
CA LEU A 49 11.88 -5.29 8.59
C LEU A 49 11.40 -6.40 7.64
N GLY A 50 10.24 -6.99 7.94
CA GLY A 50 9.50 -7.83 6.99
C GLY A 50 8.88 -7.00 5.85
N ASP A 51 8.15 -7.67 4.96
CA ASP A 51 7.38 -7.01 3.90
C ASP A 51 6.14 -6.30 4.45
N LEU A 52 5.89 -5.10 3.90
CA LEU A 52 4.78 -4.21 4.23
C LEU A 52 4.54 -4.05 5.75
N PRO A 53 5.48 -3.46 6.52
CA PRO A 53 5.19 -3.01 7.86
C PRO A 53 4.07 -1.97 7.86
N LEU A 54 2.98 -2.16 8.61
CA LEU A 54 1.86 -1.21 8.62
C LEU A 54 1.77 -0.34 9.87
N GLN A 55 2.35 -0.78 10.99
CA GLN A 55 2.19 -0.07 12.26
C GLN A 55 3.42 -0.19 13.15
N ILE A 56 3.77 0.93 13.78
CA ILE A 56 4.69 1.02 14.91
C ILE A 56 3.86 1.32 16.17
N ALA A 57 3.89 0.41 17.14
CA ALA A 57 3.46 0.69 18.50
C ALA A 57 4.65 1.17 19.32
N VAL A 58 4.49 2.26 20.06
CA VAL A 58 5.48 2.76 21.03
C VAL A 58 5.04 2.32 22.42
N SER A 59 5.94 1.72 23.20
CA SER A 59 5.62 1.34 24.57
C SER A 59 5.50 2.58 25.48
N PRO A 60 4.64 2.59 26.51
CA PRO A 60 4.48 3.71 27.46
C PRO A 60 5.79 4.37 27.98
N SER A 61 6.80 3.59 28.35
CA SER A 61 8.14 4.04 28.78
C SER A 61 9.04 4.47 27.62
N GLN A 62 8.58 4.29 26.38
CA GLN A 62 9.29 4.54 25.13
C GLN A 62 10.55 3.68 24.98
N LYS A 63 10.72 2.63 25.78
CA LYS A 63 11.86 1.72 25.71
C LYS A 63 11.78 0.80 24.49
N TYR A 64 10.56 0.38 24.13
CA TYR A 64 10.33 -0.54 23.03
C TYR A 64 9.50 0.09 21.92
N LEU A 65 9.79 -0.37 20.72
CA LEU A 65 8.88 -0.29 19.58
C LEU A 65 8.48 -1.73 19.23
N ALA A 66 7.21 -1.94 18.89
CA ALA A 66 6.78 -3.13 18.20
C ALA A 66 6.33 -2.75 16.80
N VAL A 67 6.75 -3.52 15.80
CA VAL A 67 6.37 -3.31 14.39
C VAL A 67 5.67 -4.56 13.88
N THR A 68 4.49 -4.42 13.29
CA THR A 68 3.82 -5.53 12.60
C THR A 68 4.11 -5.45 11.11
N ASN A 69 4.54 -6.58 10.55
CA ASN A 69 4.81 -6.79 9.12
C ASN A 69 3.63 -7.59 8.54
N ASN A 70 2.95 -7.00 7.55
CA ASN A 70 1.64 -7.45 7.08
C ASN A 70 1.63 -7.81 5.58
N GLY A 71 2.81 -7.95 4.97
CA GLY A 71 2.95 -8.25 3.55
C GLY A 71 2.42 -9.63 3.13
N GLN A 72 2.60 -9.92 1.84
CA GLN A 72 2.09 -11.12 1.19
C GLN A 72 2.81 -12.38 1.68
N SER A 73 4.10 -12.28 2.01
CA SER A 73 4.95 -13.42 2.31
C SER A 73 4.85 -13.86 3.78
N GLU A 74 5.90 -13.79 4.60
CA GLU A 74 5.82 -14.12 6.02
C GLU A 74 5.37 -12.88 6.82
N GLN A 75 4.32 -13.03 7.61
CA GLN A 75 3.88 -11.97 8.52
C GLN A 75 4.51 -12.18 9.89
N SER A 76 5.01 -11.10 10.49
CA SER A 76 5.75 -11.15 11.75
C SER A 76 5.51 -9.91 12.61
N ILE A 77 5.90 -10.00 13.88
CA ILE A 77 6.03 -8.86 14.78
C ILE A 77 7.48 -8.77 15.21
N GLN A 78 8.07 -7.60 15.01
CA GLN A 78 9.44 -7.30 15.41
C GLN A 78 9.45 -6.35 16.61
N LEU A 79 10.12 -6.76 17.68
CA LEU A 79 10.35 -5.96 18.88
C LEU A 79 11.72 -5.29 18.78
N VAL A 80 11.75 -3.98 18.92
CA VAL A 80 12.93 -3.13 18.73
C VAL A 80 13.17 -2.33 20.00
N SER A 81 14.43 -2.24 20.42
CA SER A 81 14.87 -1.33 21.47
C SER A 81 15.06 0.06 20.90
N THR A 82 14.60 1.11 21.59
CA THR A 82 14.87 2.50 21.18
C THR A 82 16.28 2.94 21.57
N LYS A 83 16.85 2.39 22.64
CA LYS A 83 18.18 2.75 23.18
C LYS A 83 18.93 1.51 23.73
N PRO A 84 19.99 1.03 23.06
CA PRO A 84 20.41 1.42 21.71
C PRO A 84 19.33 1.01 20.68
N PHE A 85 19.27 1.73 19.56
CA PHE A 85 18.38 1.39 18.45
C PHE A 85 18.82 0.07 17.80
N ARG A 86 18.10 -1.03 18.08
CA ARG A 86 18.39 -2.38 17.55
C ARG A 86 17.18 -3.30 17.64
N LEU A 87 17.10 -4.27 16.72
CA LEU A 87 16.16 -5.38 16.81
C LEU A 87 16.48 -6.25 18.04
N LEU A 88 15.44 -6.62 18.80
CA LEU A 88 15.54 -7.46 19.99
C LEU A 88 15.03 -8.89 19.72
N SER A 89 13.88 -9.00 19.09
CA SER A 89 13.27 -10.27 18.73
C SER A 89 12.32 -10.13 17.56
N GLU A 90 12.07 -11.23 16.88
CA GLU A 90 11.03 -11.38 15.88
C GLU A 90 10.20 -12.62 16.20
N ILE A 91 8.90 -12.55 15.95
CA ILE A 91 7.99 -13.69 16.05
C ILE A 91 7.05 -13.71 14.86
N SER A 92 6.95 -14.85 14.19
CA SER A 92 5.99 -15.06 13.10
C SER A 92 4.57 -15.09 13.65
N ILE A 93 3.64 -14.56 12.86
CA ILE A 93 2.21 -14.54 13.15
C ILE A 93 1.46 -15.06 11.91
N ALA A 94 0.49 -15.95 12.12
CA ALA A 94 -0.16 -16.65 11.01
C ALA A 94 -0.87 -15.68 10.05
N LYS A 95 -1.61 -14.74 10.63
CA LYS A 95 -2.26 -13.63 9.96
C LYS A 95 -2.16 -12.41 10.86
N ALA A 96 -1.84 -11.27 10.28
CA ALA A 96 -1.69 -10.01 10.95
C ALA A 96 -2.36 -8.92 10.13
N TRP A 97 -2.90 -7.95 10.83
CA TRP A 97 -3.29 -6.68 10.25
C TRP A 97 -2.84 -5.55 11.18
N PHE A 98 -2.92 -4.31 10.69
CA PHE A 98 -2.49 -3.05 11.32
C PHE A 98 -2.55 -2.96 12.86
N GLY A 99 -3.54 -3.56 13.53
CA GLY A 99 -3.75 -3.49 14.98
C GLY A 99 -2.56 -3.94 15.82
N LEU A 100 -1.99 -3.01 16.60
CA LEU A 100 -0.88 -3.27 17.50
C LEU A 100 -0.87 -2.26 18.66
N VAL A 101 -0.92 -2.74 19.91
CA VAL A 101 -0.95 -1.85 21.10
C VAL A 101 -0.32 -2.52 22.33
N PHE A 102 0.49 -1.77 23.09
CA PHE A 102 1.02 -2.23 24.38
C PHE A 102 -0.02 -2.02 25.49
N SER A 103 0.01 -2.85 26.53
CA SER A 103 -0.66 -2.53 27.79
C SER A 103 0.01 -1.32 28.46
N ASP A 104 -0.76 -0.59 29.29
CA ASP A 104 -0.33 0.57 30.07
C ASP A 104 0.88 0.23 30.96
N ASP A 105 0.94 -1.01 31.46
CA ASP A 105 2.03 -1.52 32.30
C ASP A 105 3.20 -2.14 31.52
N GLU A 106 3.15 -2.09 30.18
CA GLU A 106 4.14 -2.64 29.24
C GLU A 106 4.40 -4.15 29.34
N LYS A 107 3.61 -4.90 30.12
CA LYS A 107 3.81 -6.35 30.25
C LYS A 107 3.32 -7.11 29.02
N PHE A 108 2.33 -6.56 28.33
CA PHE A 108 1.67 -7.20 27.21
C PHE A 108 1.72 -6.36 25.95
N LEU A 109 1.70 -7.06 24.82
CA LEU A 109 1.48 -6.50 23.49
C LEU A 109 0.29 -7.24 22.88
N TYR A 110 -0.72 -6.51 22.44
CA TYR A 110 -1.87 -7.04 21.71
C TYR A 110 -1.69 -6.77 20.23
N ALA A 111 -1.89 -7.79 19.39
CA ALA A 111 -1.79 -7.68 17.95
C ALA A 111 -3.01 -8.28 17.26
N SER A 112 -3.48 -7.64 16.20
CA SER A 112 -4.56 -8.15 15.38
C SER A 112 -4.10 -9.41 14.63
N GLY A 113 -4.93 -10.45 14.69
CA GLY A 113 -4.83 -11.67 13.89
C GLY A 113 -5.41 -11.55 12.48
N GLY A 114 -5.79 -10.34 12.02
CA GLY A 114 -6.43 -10.11 10.72
C GLY A 114 -7.62 -11.04 10.50
N ASN A 115 -7.72 -11.68 9.32
CA ASN A 115 -8.84 -12.56 8.99
C ASN A 115 -8.88 -13.91 9.74
N ASP A 116 -8.02 -14.13 10.74
CA ASP A 116 -8.28 -15.19 11.73
C ASP A 116 -9.34 -14.75 12.75
N ASN A 117 -9.72 -13.47 12.76
CA ASN A 117 -10.73 -12.89 13.65
C ASN A 117 -10.35 -12.98 15.14
N TRP A 118 -9.03 -12.98 15.39
CA TRP A 118 -8.43 -13.13 16.71
C TRP A 118 -7.61 -11.90 17.07
N ILE A 119 -7.37 -11.68 18.36
CA ILE A 119 -6.32 -10.81 18.88
C ILE A 119 -5.32 -11.70 19.63
N LEU A 120 -4.06 -11.63 19.26
CA LEU A 120 -2.99 -12.35 19.95
C LEU A 120 -2.40 -11.46 21.03
N LYS A 121 -2.28 -12.00 22.24
CA LYS A 121 -1.66 -11.35 23.39
C LYS A 121 -0.27 -11.95 23.60
N TYR A 122 0.75 -11.11 23.59
CA TYR A 122 2.14 -11.49 23.82
C TYR A 122 2.61 -10.97 25.16
N VAL A 123 3.50 -11.71 25.82
CA VAL A 123 4.27 -11.24 26.98
C VAL A 123 5.71 -10.97 26.55
N ILE A 124 6.34 -9.94 27.12
CA ILE A 124 7.75 -9.63 26.88
C ILE A 124 8.59 -10.31 27.97
N LYS A 125 9.28 -11.41 27.61
CA LYS A 125 10.18 -12.14 28.52
C LYS A 125 11.61 -12.05 28.00
N LYS A 126 12.52 -11.47 28.80
CA LYS A 126 13.94 -11.31 28.44
C LYS A 126 14.13 -10.70 27.03
N ASN A 127 13.41 -9.61 26.75
CA ASN A 127 13.41 -8.91 25.45
C ASN A 127 12.90 -9.75 24.26
N LYS A 128 12.09 -10.79 24.51
CA LYS A 128 11.45 -11.60 23.47
C LYS A 128 9.94 -11.59 23.62
N LEU A 129 9.24 -11.50 22.49
CA LEU A 129 7.80 -11.72 22.43
C LEU A 129 7.52 -13.23 22.53
N VAL A 130 6.60 -13.59 23.42
CA VAL A 130 6.09 -14.95 23.57
C VAL A 130 4.57 -14.88 23.59
N VAL A 131 3.90 -15.68 22.76
CA VAL A 131 2.43 -15.77 22.78
C VAL A 131 2.01 -16.21 24.19
N ALA A 132 1.19 -15.39 24.83
CA ALA A 132 0.65 -15.63 26.15
C ALA A 132 -0.80 -16.08 26.10
N ASP A 133 -1.59 -15.51 25.18
CA ASP A 133 -3.03 -15.77 25.10
C ASP A 133 -3.60 -15.37 23.73
N THR A 134 -4.86 -15.73 23.49
CA THR A 134 -5.63 -15.34 22.31
C THR A 134 -7.04 -14.93 22.72
N LEU A 135 -7.52 -13.80 22.22
CA LEU A 135 -8.90 -13.34 22.33
C LEU A 135 -9.61 -13.58 20.99
N ILE A 136 -10.79 -14.20 21.01
CA ILE A 136 -11.47 -14.64 19.78
C ILE A 136 -12.73 -13.79 19.58
N LEU A 137 -12.81 -13.07 18.46
CA LEU A 137 -14.02 -12.32 18.07
C LEU A 137 -15.02 -13.19 17.31
N GLY A 138 -14.52 -14.19 16.57
CA GLY A 138 -15.32 -15.13 15.79
C GLY A 138 -14.46 -16.27 15.23
N LYS A 139 -15.07 -17.12 14.41
CA LYS A 139 -14.36 -18.17 13.65
C LYS A 139 -13.42 -17.51 12.66
N LYS A 140 -12.40 -18.25 12.21
CA LYS A 140 -11.50 -17.79 11.13
C LYS A 140 -12.29 -17.57 9.83
N TRP A 141 -11.68 -16.87 8.87
CA TRP A 141 -12.17 -16.76 7.49
C TRP A 141 -12.77 -18.09 6.98
N PRO A 142 -13.98 -18.10 6.36
CA PRO A 142 -14.65 -16.99 5.67
C PRO A 142 -15.60 -16.12 6.51
N GLU A 143 -15.61 -16.24 7.84
CA GLU A 143 -16.35 -15.28 8.67
C GLU A 143 -15.71 -13.87 8.54
N LYS A 144 -16.51 -12.89 8.14
CA LYS A 144 -16.04 -11.57 7.68
C LYS A 144 -15.95 -10.57 8.83
N ILE A 145 -14.97 -10.71 9.74
CA ILE A 145 -14.75 -9.74 10.83
C ILE A 145 -13.50 -8.89 10.54
N SER A 146 -12.31 -9.49 10.57
CA SER A 146 -11.02 -8.84 10.30
C SER A 146 -10.71 -7.67 11.24
N PRO A 147 -10.14 -7.92 12.43
CA PRO A 147 -9.72 -6.90 13.37
C PRO A 147 -8.65 -5.98 12.77
N ALA A 148 -8.80 -4.68 12.98
CA ALA A 148 -7.88 -3.63 12.57
C ALA A 148 -7.36 -2.89 13.80
N GLY A 149 -7.63 -1.60 13.95
CA GLY A 149 -7.19 -0.78 15.07
C GLY A 149 -7.57 -1.34 16.45
N LEU A 150 -6.65 -1.16 17.40
CA LEU A 150 -6.77 -1.61 18.78
C LEU A 150 -6.51 -0.46 19.74
N ALA A 151 -7.33 -0.36 20.78
CA ALA A 151 -7.07 0.49 21.94
C ALA A 151 -7.39 -0.27 23.22
N VAL A 152 -6.55 -0.13 24.25
CA VAL A 152 -6.71 -0.87 25.51
C VAL A 152 -6.97 0.09 26.67
N ASP A 153 -7.94 -0.27 27.51
CA ASP A 153 -8.15 0.31 28.84
C ASP A 153 -7.91 -0.76 29.90
N ASP A 154 -6.66 -0.90 30.34
CA ASP A 154 -6.27 -1.93 31.30
C ASP A 154 -6.95 -1.78 32.66
N GLN A 155 -7.28 -0.55 33.08
CA GLN A 155 -7.96 -0.31 34.35
C GLN A 155 -9.36 -0.94 34.37
N LYS A 156 -10.06 -0.92 33.24
CA LYS A 156 -11.38 -1.54 33.08
C LYS A 156 -11.32 -2.96 32.52
N ASN A 157 -10.12 -3.46 32.18
CA ASN A 157 -9.93 -4.71 31.45
C ASN A 157 -10.67 -4.75 30.10
N ILE A 158 -10.72 -3.63 29.37
CA ILE A 158 -11.42 -3.56 28.08
C ILE A 158 -10.42 -3.38 26.95
N LEU A 159 -10.52 -4.22 25.93
CA LEU A 159 -9.90 -4.01 24.63
C LEU A 159 -10.97 -3.59 23.62
N TYR A 160 -10.77 -2.42 23.02
CA TYR A 160 -11.56 -1.90 21.92
C TYR A 160 -10.93 -2.35 20.60
N VAL A 161 -11.74 -2.94 19.72
CA VAL A 161 -11.29 -3.51 18.45
C VAL A 161 -12.20 -3.04 17.34
N VAL A 162 -11.65 -2.29 16.38
CA VAL A 162 -12.40 -1.91 15.17
C VAL A 162 -12.14 -2.91 14.06
N THR A 163 -13.12 -3.13 13.19
CA THR A 163 -13.06 -4.19 12.18
C THR A 163 -13.38 -3.65 10.78
N LYS A 164 -12.77 -4.24 9.76
CA LYS A 164 -12.87 -3.75 8.37
C LYS A 164 -13.75 -4.58 7.44
N GLU A 165 -14.20 -5.78 7.85
CA GLU A 165 -15.04 -6.63 6.97
C GLU A 165 -16.52 -6.63 7.39
N ASN A 166 -16.82 -6.52 8.69
CA ASN A 166 -18.18 -6.30 9.20
C ASN A 166 -18.40 -4.94 9.86
N ASN A 167 -17.48 -3.99 9.65
CA ASN A 167 -17.70 -2.57 9.95
C ASN A 167 -18.19 -2.35 11.39
N SER A 168 -17.49 -2.88 12.38
CA SER A 168 -17.95 -2.94 13.77
C SER A 168 -16.86 -2.54 14.78
N LEU A 169 -17.30 -1.98 15.91
CA LEU A 169 -16.52 -1.84 17.13
C LEU A 169 -16.90 -2.98 18.09
N TYR A 170 -15.91 -3.77 18.48
CA TYR A 170 -16.02 -4.78 19.52
C TYR A 170 -15.39 -4.28 20.82
N LEU A 171 -16.06 -4.55 21.94
CA LEU A 171 -15.51 -4.44 23.29
C LEU A 171 -15.26 -5.85 23.80
N ILE A 172 -14.02 -6.13 24.19
CA ILE A 172 -13.61 -7.43 24.71
C ILE A 172 -13.14 -7.25 26.14
N ASP A 173 -13.69 -8.03 27.07
CA ASP A 173 -13.14 -8.12 28.42
C ASP A 173 -11.87 -8.97 28.38
N THR A 174 -10.73 -8.39 28.78
CA THR A 174 -9.41 -9.04 28.66
C THR A 174 -9.16 -10.08 29.75
N LYS A 175 -10.02 -10.16 30.78
CA LYS A 175 -9.94 -11.13 31.87
C LYS A 175 -10.79 -12.37 31.60
N SER A 176 -12.07 -12.19 31.25
CA SER A 176 -12.97 -13.29 30.86
C SER A 176 -12.74 -13.74 29.41
N LYS A 177 -12.08 -12.91 28.59
CA LYS A 177 -11.81 -13.11 27.15
C LYS A 177 -13.07 -13.13 26.29
N SER A 178 -14.18 -12.62 26.80
CA SER A 178 -15.46 -12.60 26.11
C SER A 178 -15.70 -11.26 25.43
N VAL A 179 -16.35 -11.29 24.26
CA VAL A 179 -16.96 -10.10 23.66
C VAL A 179 -18.11 -9.64 24.58
N ILE A 180 -18.04 -8.40 25.07
CA ILE A 180 -19.04 -7.79 25.98
C ILE A 180 -19.89 -6.71 25.29
N GLY A 181 -19.64 -6.43 24.01
CA GLY A 181 -20.44 -5.53 23.20
C GLY A 181 -19.94 -5.44 21.76
N THR A 182 -20.86 -5.25 20.83
CA THR A 182 -20.60 -5.05 19.40
C THR A 182 -21.47 -3.91 18.90
N TYR A 183 -20.86 -2.93 18.25
CA TYR A 183 -21.53 -1.70 17.80
C TYR A 183 -21.22 -1.44 16.32
N PRO A 184 -22.23 -1.20 15.47
CA PRO A 184 -22.01 -0.98 14.04
C PRO A 184 -21.36 0.39 13.77
N LEU A 185 -20.32 0.42 12.94
CA LEU A 185 -19.66 1.64 12.44
C LEU A 185 -20.33 2.17 11.16
N GLY A 186 -20.96 1.28 10.38
CA GLY A 186 -21.57 1.61 9.09
C GLY A 186 -20.61 1.62 7.90
N SER A 187 -19.30 1.66 8.12
CA SER A 187 -18.24 1.52 7.10
C SER A 187 -16.98 0.90 7.72
N GLU A 188 -16.00 0.57 6.87
CA GLU A 188 -14.75 -0.07 7.23
C GLU A 188 -14.01 0.70 8.34
N GLY A 189 -13.70 0.06 9.47
CA GLY A 189 -12.88 0.68 10.51
C GLY A 189 -11.38 0.51 10.24
N TYR A 190 -10.58 1.57 10.47
CA TYR A 190 -9.12 1.49 10.36
C TYR A 190 -8.41 1.53 11.71
N GLN A 191 -8.48 2.66 12.43
CA GLN A 191 -7.81 2.88 13.71
C GLN A 191 -8.82 3.30 14.79
N CYS A 192 -8.50 3.04 16.06
CA CYS A 192 -9.18 3.68 17.18
C CYS A 192 -8.18 4.20 18.23
N ARG A 193 -8.53 5.30 18.91
CA ARG A 193 -7.72 5.94 19.96
C ARG A 193 -8.60 6.43 21.10
N LEU A 194 -8.22 6.07 22.33
CA LEU A 194 -8.88 6.58 23.54
C LEU A 194 -8.45 8.03 23.82
N SER A 195 -9.38 8.85 24.32
CA SER A 195 -9.06 10.13 24.95
C SER A 195 -8.13 9.92 26.16
N PRO A 196 -7.35 10.94 26.60
CA PRO A 196 -6.48 10.80 27.77
C PRO A 196 -7.19 10.35 29.04
N ASP A 197 -8.46 10.74 29.23
CA ASP A 197 -9.31 10.33 30.34
C ASP A 197 -10.09 9.01 30.08
N LYS A 198 -9.90 8.41 28.91
CA LYS A 198 -10.51 7.17 28.43
C LYS A 198 -12.05 7.18 28.40
N LYS A 199 -12.70 8.36 28.46
CA LYS A 199 -14.16 8.50 28.38
C LYS A 199 -14.69 8.50 26.95
N GLU A 200 -13.84 8.82 25.99
CA GLU A 200 -14.18 8.80 24.57
C GLU A 200 -13.20 7.92 23.79
N LEU A 201 -13.71 7.27 22.75
CA LEU A 201 -12.92 6.56 21.74
C LEU A 201 -13.19 7.21 20.38
N TYR A 202 -12.13 7.68 19.73
CA TYR A 202 -12.17 8.21 18.36
C TYR A 202 -11.82 7.09 17.40
N ILE A 203 -12.61 6.92 16.35
CA ILE A 203 -12.45 5.84 15.36
C ILE A 203 -12.41 6.44 13.97
N SER A 204 -11.40 6.09 13.18
CA SER A 204 -11.36 6.43 11.76
C SER A 204 -12.21 5.43 10.98
N SER A 205 -13.25 5.99 10.36
CA SER A 205 -14.19 5.28 9.48
C SER A 205 -13.65 5.37 8.05
N TRP A 206 -12.81 4.41 7.69
CA TRP A 206 -11.98 4.41 6.50
C TRP A 206 -12.81 4.58 5.22
N GLY A 207 -13.86 3.78 5.03
CA GLY A 207 -14.75 3.92 3.86
C GLY A 207 -15.91 4.90 4.06
N GLY A 208 -15.87 5.71 5.13
CA GLY A 208 -16.99 6.56 5.53
C GLY A 208 -16.65 8.04 5.68
N ASP A 209 -15.41 8.44 5.36
CA ASP A 209 -14.92 9.83 5.33
C ASP A 209 -15.21 10.62 6.61
N LYS A 210 -15.16 9.92 7.75
CA LYS A 210 -15.51 10.47 9.05
C LYS A 210 -14.72 9.87 10.20
N VAL A 211 -14.63 10.64 11.28
CA VAL A 211 -14.27 10.14 12.60
C VAL A 211 -15.54 9.93 13.43
N LEU A 212 -15.72 8.72 13.93
CA LEU A 212 -16.80 8.38 14.87
C LEU A 212 -16.31 8.60 16.30
N VAL A 213 -17.17 9.14 17.17
CA VAL A 213 -16.88 9.31 18.59
C VAL A 213 -17.81 8.42 19.42
N PHE A 214 -17.22 7.51 20.17
CA PHE A 214 -17.91 6.57 21.04
C PHE A 214 -17.69 6.94 22.51
N ASP A 215 -18.79 7.10 23.26
CA ASP A 215 -18.77 7.31 24.70
C ASP A 215 -18.54 5.96 25.39
N THR A 216 -17.41 5.82 26.09
CA THR A 216 -17.02 4.54 26.70
C THR A 216 -17.81 4.19 27.95
N VAL A 217 -18.51 5.16 28.55
CA VAL A 217 -19.33 4.99 29.76
C VAL A 217 -20.75 4.60 29.37
N LYS A 218 -21.37 5.38 28.46
CA LYS A 218 -22.71 5.10 27.93
C LYS A 218 -22.71 3.93 26.95
N LYS A 219 -21.55 3.61 26.38
CA LYS A 219 -21.33 2.60 25.35
C LYS A 219 -22.21 2.86 24.11
N SER A 220 -22.12 4.07 23.58
CA SER A 220 -22.86 4.47 22.38
C SER A 220 -22.07 5.49 21.55
N PHE A 221 -22.35 5.55 20.25
CA PHE A 221 -21.85 6.63 19.40
C PHE A 221 -22.59 7.93 19.74
N ILE A 222 -21.82 8.99 19.95
CA ILE A 222 -22.34 10.30 20.37
C ILE A 222 -22.08 11.41 19.35
N SER A 223 -21.24 11.16 18.34
CA SER A 223 -20.93 12.14 17.30
C SER A 223 -20.24 11.48 16.10
N GLU A 224 -20.42 12.10 14.94
CA GLU A 224 -19.67 11.83 13.72
C GLU A 224 -19.09 13.15 13.20
N ILE A 225 -17.82 13.15 12.82
CA ILE A 225 -17.10 14.34 12.35
C ILE A 225 -16.60 14.04 10.94
N LYS A 226 -17.16 14.72 9.92
CA LYS A 226 -16.71 14.58 8.53
C LYS A 226 -15.26 15.05 8.39
N VAL A 227 -14.46 14.28 7.66
CA VAL A 227 -13.05 14.56 7.33
C VAL A 227 -12.83 14.31 5.83
N GLY A 228 -11.56 14.19 5.41
CA GLY A 228 -11.26 13.82 4.02
C GLY A 228 -11.44 12.32 3.78
N ASP A 229 -11.19 11.92 2.54
CA ASP A 229 -11.35 10.57 2.02
C ASP A 229 -10.29 9.59 2.56
N ASN A 230 -10.72 8.36 2.81
CA ASN A 230 -9.95 7.30 3.45
C ASN A 230 -9.22 7.76 4.74
N PRO A 231 -9.93 8.25 5.77
CA PRO A 231 -9.30 8.61 7.03
C PRO A 231 -8.71 7.37 7.70
N ASN A 232 -7.46 7.45 8.13
CA ASN A 232 -6.73 6.30 8.64
C ASN A 232 -6.10 6.53 10.03
N ASP A 233 -4.83 6.89 10.17
CA ASP A 233 -4.15 7.04 11.45
C ASP A 233 -4.64 8.29 12.21
N LEU A 234 -4.66 8.16 13.53
CA LEU A 234 -5.20 9.14 14.46
C LEU A 234 -4.12 9.54 15.48
N CYS A 235 -3.86 10.84 15.62
CA CYS A 235 -2.91 11.39 16.59
C CYS A 235 -3.57 12.46 17.46
N LEU A 236 -3.74 12.18 18.75
CA LEU A 236 -4.23 13.12 19.75
C LEU A 236 -3.09 13.92 20.36
N THR A 237 -3.32 15.21 20.59
CA THR A 237 -2.50 16.00 21.53
C THR A 237 -2.60 15.43 22.94
N LYS A 238 -1.54 15.56 23.74
CA LYS A 238 -1.48 15.02 25.11
C LYS A 238 -2.58 15.55 26.03
N ASN A 239 -2.98 16.79 25.83
CA ASN A 239 -4.06 17.43 26.59
C ASN A 239 -5.47 17.00 26.11
N GLY A 240 -5.57 16.25 25.00
CA GLY A 240 -6.85 15.79 24.44
C GLY A 240 -7.69 16.86 23.74
N ASN A 241 -7.14 18.06 23.48
CA ASN A 241 -7.91 19.15 22.89
C ASN A 241 -8.03 19.05 21.37
N TYR A 242 -7.02 18.48 20.70
CA TYR A 242 -6.98 18.36 19.25
C TYR A 242 -6.66 16.94 18.79
N LEU A 243 -7.26 16.57 17.66
CA LEU A 243 -7.03 15.31 16.96
C LEU A 243 -6.62 15.59 15.52
N PHE A 244 -5.50 15.01 15.09
CA PHE A 244 -5.04 15.01 13.72
C PHE A 244 -5.41 13.69 13.04
N VAL A 245 -5.98 13.77 11.85
CA VAL A 245 -6.49 12.63 11.08
C VAL A 245 -5.86 12.67 9.70
N ALA A 246 -5.07 11.66 9.36
CA ALA A 246 -4.56 11.50 8.00
C ALA A 246 -5.67 10.97 7.08
N ASN A 247 -5.86 11.60 5.93
CA ASN A 247 -6.88 11.24 4.94
C ASN A 247 -6.16 10.68 3.72
N ALA A 248 -5.95 9.37 3.63
CA ALA A 248 -4.93 8.82 2.73
C ALA A 248 -5.30 8.83 1.25
N ASN A 249 -6.58 8.93 0.91
CA ASN A 249 -7.03 9.17 -0.46
C ASN A 249 -7.26 10.67 -0.73
N ASP A 250 -6.74 11.52 0.16
CA ASP A 250 -6.66 12.95 0.00
C ASP A 250 -5.23 13.44 0.25
N ASN A 251 -4.80 14.51 -0.40
CA ASN A 251 -3.50 15.12 -0.09
C ASN A 251 -3.57 15.93 1.22
N SER A 252 -4.20 15.40 2.28
CA SER A 252 -4.57 16.19 3.45
C SER A 252 -4.53 15.50 4.81
N VAL A 253 -4.41 16.33 5.85
CA VAL A 253 -4.67 15.98 7.26
C VAL A 253 -5.74 16.90 7.82
N SER A 254 -6.79 16.32 8.42
CA SER A 254 -7.83 17.08 9.13
C SER A 254 -7.40 17.35 10.56
N VAL A 255 -7.56 18.60 11.01
CA VAL A 255 -7.33 19.05 12.39
C VAL A 255 -8.67 19.27 13.07
N ILE A 256 -8.99 18.43 14.06
CA ILE A 256 -10.27 18.46 14.78
C ILE A 256 -10.08 19.11 16.14
N ASP A 257 -10.93 20.09 16.45
CA ASP A 257 -11.14 20.57 17.83
C ASP A 257 -12.13 19.61 18.52
N ILE A 258 -11.64 18.87 19.52
CA ILE A 258 -12.41 17.81 20.20
C ILE A 258 -13.61 18.39 20.94
N LYS A 259 -13.45 19.54 21.60
CA LYS A 259 -14.53 20.19 22.34
C LYS A 259 -15.64 20.66 21.42
N LYS A 260 -15.29 21.19 20.25
CA LYS A 260 -16.25 21.65 19.23
C LYS A 260 -16.76 20.54 18.32
N ARG A 261 -16.13 19.35 18.35
CA ARG A 261 -16.42 18.19 17.48
C ARG A 261 -16.47 18.56 16.00
N LYS A 262 -15.49 19.34 15.54
CA LYS A 262 -15.44 19.77 14.14
C LYS A 262 -13.99 19.92 13.66
N VAL A 263 -13.81 19.71 12.36
CA VAL A 263 -12.60 20.13 11.67
C VAL A 263 -12.49 21.66 11.74
N ILE A 264 -11.36 22.15 12.21
CA ILE A 264 -11.05 23.58 12.30
C ILE A 264 -10.01 24.02 11.26
N GLU A 265 -9.30 23.06 10.67
CA GLU A 265 -8.25 23.28 9.69
C GLU A 265 -8.00 21.98 8.89
N THR A 266 -7.68 22.12 7.61
CA THR A 266 -7.26 21.02 6.73
C THR A 266 -5.88 21.36 6.17
N LEU A 267 -4.88 20.56 6.53
CA LEU A 267 -3.50 20.74 6.10
C LEU A 267 -3.31 20.09 4.73
N ASN A 268 -2.77 20.81 3.75
CA ASN A 268 -2.36 20.22 2.47
C ASN A 268 -0.95 19.61 2.63
N THR A 269 -0.81 18.32 2.35
CA THR A 269 0.43 17.59 2.55
C THR A 269 1.27 17.43 1.29
N ALA A 270 0.74 17.82 0.13
CA ALA A 270 1.40 17.64 -1.16
C ALA A 270 2.72 18.42 -1.25
N LEU A 271 3.65 17.89 -2.06
CA LEU A 271 4.93 18.56 -2.35
C LEU A 271 4.74 19.91 -3.04
N TYR A 272 3.73 20.02 -3.90
CA TYR A 272 3.39 21.24 -4.61
C TYR A 272 1.92 21.61 -4.36
N PRO A 273 1.60 22.91 -4.23
CA PRO A 273 0.22 23.36 -4.16
C PRO A 273 -0.58 22.86 -5.37
N GLN A 274 -1.82 22.43 -5.13
CA GLN A 274 -2.74 21.95 -6.18
C GLN A 274 -2.22 20.74 -6.97
N SER A 275 -1.27 19.97 -6.44
CA SER A 275 -0.96 18.66 -7.04
C SER A 275 -2.21 17.76 -7.06
N PRO A 276 -2.34 16.90 -8.09
CA PRO A 276 -3.33 15.83 -8.11
C PRO A 276 -3.18 14.94 -6.89
N ILE A 277 -4.25 14.22 -6.55
CA ILE A 277 -4.24 13.24 -5.47
C ILE A 277 -3.17 12.19 -5.74
N GLY A 278 -2.47 11.77 -4.68
CA GLY A 278 -1.36 10.83 -4.78
C GLY A 278 -0.19 11.17 -3.86
N SER A 279 -0.40 11.94 -2.79
CA SER A 279 0.59 12.10 -1.70
C SER A 279 0.46 11.00 -0.65
N THR A 280 -0.75 10.45 -0.50
CA THR A 280 -1.11 9.33 0.38
C THR A 280 -0.57 9.47 1.81
N PRO A 281 -1.10 10.43 2.60
CA PRO A 281 -0.73 10.56 4.00
C PRO A 281 -1.21 9.33 4.79
N ASN A 282 -0.29 8.40 5.08
CA ASN A 282 -0.60 7.12 5.73
C ASN A 282 -0.58 7.18 7.26
N SER A 283 0.17 8.12 7.84
CA SER A 283 0.36 8.18 9.28
C SER A 283 0.75 9.58 9.76
N VAL A 284 0.36 9.90 10.99
CA VAL A 284 0.64 11.18 11.66
C VAL A 284 1.26 10.95 13.03
N ALA A 285 2.24 11.79 13.40
CA ALA A 285 2.82 11.80 14.74
C ALA A 285 3.21 13.22 15.18
N LEU A 286 2.91 13.55 16.43
CA LEU A 286 3.35 14.79 17.07
C LEU A 286 4.74 14.64 17.68
N SER A 287 5.50 15.75 17.70
CA SER A 287 6.69 15.89 18.53
C SER A 287 6.37 15.75 20.01
N GLY A 288 7.39 15.52 20.84
CA GLY A 288 7.20 15.34 22.29
C GLY A 288 6.61 16.56 23.02
N ASP A 289 6.56 17.72 22.40
CA ASP A 289 5.97 18.96 22.92
C ASP A 289 4.66 19.36 22.20
N ASP A 290 4.12 18.51 21.33
CA ASP A 290 2.92 18.72 20.51
C ASP A 290 2.97 19.94 19.56
N LYS A 291 4.16 20.49 19.29
CA LYS A 291 4.31 21.68 18.42
C LYS A 291 4.61 21.39 16.96
N THR A 292 5.13 20.20 16.66
CA THR A 292 5.48 19.78 15.30
C THR A 292 4.72 18.51 14.95
N LEU A 293 4.06 18.52 13.79
CA LEU A 293 3.40 17.35 13.23
C LEU A 293 4.25 16.78 12.09
N PHE A 294 4.49 15.47 12.13
CA PHE A 294 5.13 14.69 11.07
C PHE A 294 4.08 13.83 10.38
N ILE A 295 4.05 13.86 9.05
CA ILE A 295 3.03 13.20 8.24
C ILE A 295 3.75 12.29 7.23
N ALA A 296 3.51 10.98 7.27
CA ALA A 296 4.11 10.03 6.33
C ALA A 296 3.35 10.04 4.99
N ASN A 297 3.91 10.72 3.99
CA ASN A 297 3.38 10.71 2.63
C ASN A 297 3.98 9.55 1.84
N ALA A 298 3.19 8.50 1.64
CA ALA A 298 3.65 7.22 1.12
C ALA A 298 4.22 7.34 -0.29
N ASP A 299 3.44 7.85 -1.24
CA ASP A 299 3.84 7.93 -2.64
C ASP A 299 4.85 9.05 -2.91
N ASN A 300 4.96 10.03 -2.00
CA ASN A 300 6.01 11.03 -2.07
C ASN A 300 7.33 10.60 -1.43
N ASN A 301 7.38 9.45 -0.77
CA ASN A 301 8.58 8.91 -0.12
C ASN A 301 9.24 9.90 0.86
N CYS A 302 8.41 10.61 1.63
CA CYS A 302 8.88 11.60 2.59
C CYS A 302 7.95 11.75 3.80
N LEU A 303 8.44 12.46 4.81
CA LEU A 303 7.59 13.06 5.83
C LEU A 303 7.34 14.54 5.49
N THR A 304 6.08 14.96 5.47
CA THR A 304 5.70 16.39 5.48
C THR A 304 5.67 16.89 6.92
N VAL A 305 6.22 18.08 7.16
CA VAL A 305 6.39 18.66 8.50
C VAL A 305 5.59 19.95 8.64
N PHE A 306 4.78 20.04 9.69
CA PHE A 306 4.01 21.24 10.03
C PHE A 306 4.34 21.75 11.44
N ASP A 307 4.39 23.06 11.61
CA ASP A 307 4.20 23.71 12.91
C ASP A 307 2.72 23.72 13.23
N VAL A 308 2.35 23.10 14.35
CA VAL A 308 0.98 23.00 14.86
C VAL A 308 0.88 23.56 16.27
N THR A 309 1.77 24.48 16.65
CA THR A 309 1.74 25.16 17.96
C THR A 309 0.40 25.83 18.21
N ASN A 310 -0.25 26.35 17.15
CA ASN A 310 -1.56 26.98 17.19
C ASN A 310 -2.50 26.30 16.16
N PRO A 311 -3.11 25.14 16.49
CA PRO A 311 -4.04 24.45 15.60
C PRO A 311 -5.18 25.36 15.16
N GLY A 312 -5.48 25.38 13.85
CA GLY A 312 -6.32 26.40 13.21
C GLY A 312 -5.53 27.47 12.46
N SER A 313 -4.21 27.49 12.61
CA SER A 313 -3.28 28.42 11.94
C SER A 313 -1.89 27.78 11.75
N SER A 314 -1.88 26.48 11.45
CA SER A 314 -0.67 25.68 11.29
C SER A 314 0.13 26.12 10.07
N LYS A 315 1.45 25.85 10.08
CA LYS A 315 2.36 26.29 9.01
C LYS A 315 3.20 25.14 8.49
N GLY A 316 3.23 24.95 7.18
CA GLY A 316 4.15 24.01 6.54
C GLY A 316 5.60 24.43 6.77
N LYS A 317 6.46 23.49 7.19
CA LYS A 317 7.88 23.73 7.49
C LYS A 317 8.83 23.12 6.45
N GLY A 318 8.40 22.09 5.73
CA GLY A 318 9.23 21.38 4.75
C GLY A 318 9.07 19.86 4.85
N PHE A 319 10.06 19.15 4.34
CA PHE A 319 10.01 17.70 4.14
C PHE A 319 11.27 16.98 4.64
N ILE A 320 11.10 15.72 5.06
CA ILE A 320 12.19 14.81 5.47
C ILE A 320 12.17 13.60 4.53
N PRO A 321 13.25 13.28 3.81
CA PRO A 321 13.26 12.13 2.90
C PRO A 321 13.24 10.80 3.68
N THR A 322 12.45 9.83 3.21
CA THR A 322 12.33 8.50 3.83
C THR A 322 12.75 7.40 2.87
N GLY A 323 12.49 6.14 3.25
CA GLY A 323 12.48 5.04 2.29
C GLY A 323 11.21 5.06 1.45
N TRP A 324 11.05 4.03 0.63
CA TRP A 324 9.93 3.86 -0.29
C TRP A 324 8.66 3.50 0.48
N TYR A 325 7.60 4.27 0.25
CA TYR A 325 6.26 4.06 0.78
C TYR A 325 6.21 4.08 2.32
N PRO A 326 6.52 5.20 3.00
CA PRO A 326 6.39 5.29 4.45
C PRO A 326 4.95 5.03 4.90
N THR A 327 4.76 4.00 5.72
CA THR A 327 3.45 3.50 6.16
C THR A 327 3.10 3.95 7.57
N SER A 328 4.10 4.17 8.43
CA SER A 328 3.88 4.53 9.84
C SER A 328 4.97 5.47 10.33
N VAL A 329 4.59 6.54 11.02
CA VAL A 329 5.51 7.45 11.71
C VAL A 329 5.16 7.52 13.20
N ARG A 330 6.16 7.44 14.07
CA ARG A 330 6.01 7.61 15.53
C ARG A 330 7.16 8.43 16.09
N VAL A 331 6.91 9.16 17.17
CA VAL A 331 7.95 9.87 17.91
C VAL A 331 8.16 9.21 19.27
N ALA A 332 9.41 8.90 19.60
CA ALA A 332 9.78 8.41 20.92
C ALA A 332 11.22 8.85 21.24
N ASN A 333 11.49 9.21 22.50
CA ASN A 333 12.81 9.64 22.95
C ASN A 333 13.43 10.77 22.11
N ASN A 334 12.62 11.72 21.64
CA ASN A 334 13.04 12.82 20.77
C ASN A 334 13.62 12.36 19.40
N LEU A 335 13.24 11.16 18.96
CA LEU A 335 13.55 10.62 17.64
C LEU A 335 12.26 10.32 16.90
N ILE A 336 12.32 10.46 15.58
CA ILE A 336 11.27 10.06 14.65
C ILE A 336 11.60 8.63 14.21
N TYR A 337 10.61 7.75 14.26
CA TYR A 337 10.68 6.39 13.75
C TYR A 337 9.73 6.27 12.55
N VAL A 338 10.23 5.77 11.43
CA VAL A 338 9.47 5.62 10.18
C VAL A 338 9.57 4.18 9.69
N ALA A 339 8.44 3.51 9.56
CA ALA A 339 8.35 2.25 8.83
C ALA A 339 8.15 2.55 7.34
N ASN A 340 9.01 2.00 6.50
CA ASN A 340 8.91 2.09 5.04
C ASN A 340 8.43 0.75 4.50
N GLY A 341 7.29 0.74 3.81
CA GLY A 341 6.58 -0.45 3.35
C GLY A 341 7.36 -1.24 2.30
N LYS A 342 7.92 -0.53 1.31
CA LYS A 342 8.60 -1.10 0.14
C LYS A 342 10.14 -1.04 0.25
N GLY A 343 10.68 -0.61 1.40
CA GLY A 343 12.12 -0.61 1.67
C GLY A 343 12.87 0.57 1.06
N PHE A 344 13.98 0.32 0.36
CA PHE A 344 14.83 1.37 -0.24
C PHE A 344 15.06 1.23 -1.75
N SER A 345 14.71 0.09 -2.34
CA SER A 345 14.91 -0.16 -3.77
C SER A 345 13.92 -1.18 -4.28
N SER A 346 13.72 -1.21 -5.59
CA SER A 346 13.15 -2.36 -6.28
C SER A 346 14.11 -3.53 -6.30
N LEU A 347 13.60 -4.70 -6.68
CA LEU A 347 14.33 -5.96 -6.79
C LEU A 347 13.82 -6.74 -8.00
N ALA A 348 14.74 -7.35 -8.75
CA ALA A 348 14.39 -8.29 -9.81
C ALA A 348 13.89 -9.63 -9.22
N ASN A 349 13.15 -10.40 -10.03
CA ASN A 349 12.58 -11.70 -9.68
C ASN A 349 13.18 -12.87 -10.50
N PRO A 350 14.52 -13.03 -10.61
CA PRO A 350 15.17 -14.04 -11.46
C PRO A 350 14.82 -15.50 -11.10
N GLN A 351 14.31 -15.72 -9.89
CA GLN A 351 13.85 -17.02 -9.39
C GLN A 351 12.32 -17.13 -9.34
N GLY A 352 11.60 -16.29 -10.08
CA GLY A 352 10.15 -16.38 -10.20
C GLY A 352 9.65 -17.59 -10.97
N PRO A 353 8.32 -17.72 -11.13
CA PRO A 353 7.69 -18.81 -11.87
C PRO A 353 8.29 -18.98 -13.26
N ASN A 354 8.79 -20.18 -13.56
CA ASN A 354 9.37 -20.50 -14.85
C ASN A 354 8.83 -21.86 -15.34
N PRO A 355 7.99 -21.87 -16.39
CA PRO A 355 7.32 -23.08 -16.86
C PRO A 355 8.27 -24.11 -17.50
N THR A 356 9.53 -23.75 -17.77
CA THR A 356 10.56 -24.68 -18.27
C THR A 356 11.28 -25.45 -17.15
N ARG A 357 11.19 -25.00 -15.88
CA ARG A 357 11.91 -25.64 -14.76
C ARG A 357 11.16 -26.88 -14.27
N LYS A 358 11.79 -28.05 -14.35
CA LYS A 358 11.21 -29.34 -13.89
C LYS A 358 11.06 -29.38 -12.35
N GLY A 359 10.04 -30.10 -11.87
CA GLY A 359 9.85 -30.42 -10.45
C GLY A 359 9.15 -29.34 -9.62
N ARG A 360 8.51 -28.35 -10.25
CA ARG A 360 7.84 -27.23 -9.57
C ARG A 360 6.36 -27.14 -9.92
N SER A 361 5.61 -26.47 -9.04
CA SER A 361 4.19 -26.16 -9.20
C SER A 361 4.05 -24.67 -9.00
N VAL A 362 3.62 -23.95 -10.04
CA VAL A 362 3.20 -22.55 -9.91
C VAL A 362 1.81 -22.56 -9.28
N ILE A 363 1.59 -21.78 -8.23
CA ILE A 363 0.27 -21.63 -7.61
C ILE A 363 -0.19 -20.19 -7.83
N TYR A 364 -1.24 -20.02 -8.63
CA TYR A 364 -1.82 -18.72 -8.96
C TYR A 364 -2.15 -17.90 -7.71
N GLN A 365 -1.53 -16.72 -7.56
CA GLN A 365 -1.80 -15.73 -6.50
C GLN A 365 -1.76 -16.29 -5.06
N LYS A 366 -1.03 -17.37 -4.78
CA LYS A 366 -0.91 -17.94 -3.43
C LYS A 366 0.53 -17.99 -2.96
N GLY A 367 0.76 -17.64 -1.69
CA GLY A 367 2.02 -17.93 -1.01
C GLY A 367 2.18 -19.43 -0.81
N ASP A 368 3.26 -20.03 -1.30
CA ASP A 368 3.60 -21.43 -1.02
C ASP A 368 4.17 -21.54 0.41
N THR A 369 3.38 -22.09 1.32
CA THR A 369 3.79 -22.34 2.72
C THR A 369 4.48 -23.68 2.91
N SER A 370 4.63 -24.49 1.85
CA SER A 370 4.86 -25.93 1.95
C SER A 370 6.14 -26.47 1.29
N LYS A 371 6.96 -25.65 0.60
CA LYS A 371 8.12 -26.17 -0.16
C LYS A 371 9.48 -25.53 0.15
N VAL A 372 10.51 -26.36 -0.03
CA VAL A 372 11.95 -26.12 0.24
C VAL A 372 12.60 -25.12 -0.73
N VAL A 373 12.00 -24.88 -1.91
CA VAL A 373 12.48 -23.82 -2.82
C VAL A 373 11.40 -22.77 -3.01
N LYS A 374 11.58 -21.63 -2.32
CA LYS A 374 10.70 -20.46 -2.45
C LYS A 374 10.89 -19.87 -3.84
N GLU A 375 9.94 -20.08 -4.74
CA GLU A 375 9.86 -19.25 -5.95
C GLU A 375 9.70 -17.79 -5.51
N GLN A 376 10.43 -16.89 -6.17
CA GLN A 376 10.27 -15.47 -5.92
C GLN A 376 8.91 -15.03 -6.47
N TYR A 377 8.17 -14.27 -5.68
CA TYR A 377 6.95 -13.61 -6.13
C TYR A 377 7.03 -12.14 -5.74
N ILE A 378 6.63 -11.25 -6.66
CA ILE A 378 6.80 -9.80 -6.53
C ILE A 378 6.25 -9.27 -5.20
N GLY A 379 5.09 -9.77 -4.76
CA GLY A 379 4.48 -9.35 -3.49
C GLY A 379 5.27 -9.68 -2.22
N GLY A 380 6.29 -10.54 -2.31
CA GLY A 380 7.18 -10.86 -1.18
C GLY A 380 8.59 -10.27 -1.30
N LEU A 381 8.93 -9.60 -2.42
CA LEU A 381 10.28 -9.13 -2.71
C LEU A 381 10.63 -7.88 -1.91
N PHE A 382 9.73 -6.92 -1.83
CA PHE A 382 10.00 -5.63 -1.20
C PHE A 382 9.95 -5.77 0.32
N LYS A 383 11.14 -5.87 0.94
CA LYS A 383 11.30 -5.89 2.39
C LYS A 383 11.37 -4.48 2.94
N GLY A 384 10.56 -4.22 3.96
CA GLY A 384 10.47 -2.92 4.59
C GLY A 384 11.70 -2.57 5.43
N THR A 385 11.72 -1.33 5.93
CA THR A 385 12.77 -0.86 6.85
C THR A 385 12.20 0.01 7.95
N LEU A 386 12.82 -0.03 9.14
CA LEU A 386 12.53 0.89 10.23
C LEU A 386 13.66 1.92 10.31
N SER A 387 13.36 3.19 10.02
CA SER A 387 14.31 4.29 10.12
C SER A 387 14.16 5.03 11.45
N SER A 388 15.28 5.44 12.05
CA SER A 388 15.38 6.26 13.25
C SER A 388 16.11 7.56 12.89
N ILE A 389 15.39 8.66 12.98
CA ILE A 389 15.80 9.98 12.47
C ILE A 389 15.79 10.96 13.64
N LYS A 390 16.85 11.76 13.76
CA LYS A 390 16.84 12.89 14.70
C LYS A 390 15.87 13.96 14.18
N ILE A 391 15.06 14.54 15.07
CA ILE A 391 14.22 15.68 14.70
C ILE A 391 15.14 16.81 14.17
N PRO A 392 14.98 17.24 12.91
CA PRO A 392 15.88 18.21 12.30
C PRO A 392 15.62 19.62 12.84
N ASP A 393 16.68 20.41 12.95
CA ASP A 393 16.57 21.86 13.06
C ASP A 393 16.16 22.48 11.70
N GLU A 394 15.87 23.78 11.67
CA GLU A 394 15.42 24.47 10.45
C GLU A 394 16.40 24.36 9.29
N LYS A 395 17.71 24.48 9.55
CA LYS A 395 18.76 24.38 8.54
C LYS A 395 18.83 22.97 7.94
N THR A 396 18.71 21.95 8.78
CA THR A 396 18.69 20.55 8.35
C THR A 396 17.41 20.22 7.59
N LEU A 397 16.26 20.72 8.05
CA LEU A 397 14.97 20.53 7.39
C LEU A 397 14.94 21.18 5.99
N ALA A 398 15.52 22.37 5.83
CA ALA A 398 15.64 23.01 4.51
C ALA A 398 16.48 22.16 3.54
N ARG A 399 17.60 21.60 4.01
CA ARG A 399 18.42 20.68 3.21
C ARG A 399 17.68 19.39 2.86
N TYR A 400 16.95 18.82 3.80
CA TYR A 400 16.14 17.63 3.59
C TYR A 400 15.01 17.88 2.58
N SER A 401 14.36 19.04 2.66
CA SER A 401 13.32 19.45 1.72
C SER A 401 13.88 19.53 0.29
N LYS A 402 15.09 20.09 0.12
CA LYS A 402 15.76 20.10 -1.18
C LYS A 402 16.00 18.68 -1.72
N LEU A 403 16.43 17.74 -0.88
CA LEU A 403 16.59 16.34 -1.29
C LEU A 403 15.27 15.70 -1.72
N VAL A 404 14.16 16.02 -1.04
CA VAL A 404 12.83 15.51 -1.42
C VAL A 404 12.42 16.05 -2.79
N TYR A 405 12.55 17.36 -3.04
CA TYR A 405 12.25 17.92 -4.37
C TYR A 405 13.14 17.33 -5.47
N GLU A 406 14.43 17.11 -5.20
CA GLU A 406 15.33 16.49 -6.17
C GLU A 406 15.06 14.99 -6.40
N ASN A 407 14.35 14.33 -5.49
CA ASN A 407 13.94 12.93 -5.62
C ASN A 407 12.64 12.78 -6.43
N THR A 408 11.92 13.87 -6.68
CA THR A 408 10.60 13.87 -7.32
C THR A 408 10.73 14.21 -8.80
N PRO A 409 10.26 13.35 -9.71
CA PRO A 409 10.28 13.61 -11.16
C PRO A 409 9.13 14.54 -11.58
N TYR A 410 8.12 14.69 -10.73
CA TYR A 410 6.95 15.52 -10.95
C TYR A 410 7.24 17.01 -10.75
N GLN A 411 6.74 17.82 -11.68
CA GLN A 411 6.73 19.28 -11.66
C GLN A 411 5.39 19.73 -12.22
N LYS A 412 4.84 20.85 -11.71
CA LYS A 412 3.49 21.30 -12.06
C LYS A 412 3.35 21.58 -13.56
N GLU A 413 4.40 22.06 -14.19
CA GLU A 413 4.45 22.38 -15.61
C GLU A 413 4.23 21.15 -16.51
N LYS A 414 4.56 19.95 -16.02
CA LYS A 414 4.39 18.69 -16.78
C LYS A 414 2.92 18.32 -16.98
N GLU A 415 2.00 18.86 -16.20
CA GLU A 415 0.57 18.65 -16.41
C GLU A 415 0.07 19.30 -17.70
N LEU A 416 0.69 20.43 -18.09
CA LEU A 416 0.24 21.22 -19.24
C LEU A 416 1.15 21.09 -20.44
N ALA A 417 2.39 20.64 -20.24
CA ALA A 417 3.39 20.51 -21.28
C ALA A 417 4.17 19.19 -21.17
N ALA A 418 4.23 18.46 -22.28
CA ALA A 418 5.03 17.27 -22.45
C ALA A 418 6.25 17.56 -23.34
N HIS A 419 7.35 16.84 -23.10
CA HIS A 419 8.46 16.83 -24.03
C HIS A 419 8.11 16.01 -25.27
N GLY A 420 8.55 16.46 -26.44
CA GLY A 420 8.39 15.70 -27.67
C GLY A 420 9.27 16.26 -28.78
N GLU A 421 9.35 15.52 -29.87
CA GLU A 421 10.03 15.98 -31.08
C GLU A 421 9.11 16.87 -31.92
N LYS A 422 9.70 17.76 -32.71
CA LYS A 422 8.94 18.59 -33.64
C LYS A 422 8.26 17.71 -34.69
N GLY A 423 6.95 17.87 -34.87
CA GLY A 423 6.17 17.05 -35.81
C GLY A 423 5.61 15.75 -35.21
N ASN A 424 5.80 15.52 -33.90
CA ASN A 424 5.18 14.39 -33.22
C ASN A 424 3.63 14.50 -33.29
N PRO A 425 2.90 13.41 -33.64
CA PRO A 425 1.44 13.43 -33.67
C PRO A 425 0.78 13.65 -32.29
N ILE A 426 1.49 13.40 -31.20
CA ILE A 426 1.02 13.71 -29.85
C ILE A 426 1.36 15.17 -29.55
N PRO A 427 0.37 16.02 -29.20
CA PRO A 427 0.61 17.43 -28.92
C PRO A 427 1.46 17.58 -27.65
N GLN A 428 2.45 18.47 -27.70
CA GLN A 428 3.33 18.77 -26.57
C GLN A 428 2.67 19.64 -25.50
N LYS A 429 1.45 20.12 -25.75
CA LYS A 429 0.68 20.93 -24.80
C LYS A 429 -0.78 20.51 -24.82
N VAL A 430 -1.41 20.53 -23.65
CA VAL A 430 -2.85 20.29 -23.52
C VAL A 430 -3.62 21.29 -24.39
N GLY A 431 -4.65 20.80 -25.09
CA GLY A 431 -5.43 21.58 -26.06
C GLY A 431 -4.79 21.71 -27.45
N GLY A 432 -3.58 21.16 -27.67
CA GLY A 432 -2.98 21.09 -28.99
C GLY A 432 -3.72 20.12 -29.92
N THR A 433 -3.65 20.36 -31.23
CA THR A 433 -4.27 19.50 -32.24
C THR A 433 -3.45 18.22 -32.46
N SER A 434 -4.11 17.09 -32.60
CA SER A 434 -3.50 15.80 -32.97
C SER A 434 -4.16 15.24 -34.25
N PRO A 435 -3.41 14.63 -35.17
CA PRO A 435 -4.00 13.83 -36.24
C PRO A 435 -4.55 12.48 -35.74
N ILE A 436 -4.26 12.08 -34.49
CA ILE A 436 -4.76 10.84 -33.89
C ILE A 436 -6.24 10.99 -33.59
N LYS A 437 -7.05 10.09 -34.17
CA LYS A 437 -8.51 10.06 -33.98
C LYS A 437 -8.96 9.05 -32.92
N TYR A 438 -8.22 7.96 -32.80
CA TYR A 438 -8.57 6.82 -31.96
C TYR A 438 -7.35 6.34 -31.17
N VAL A 439 -7.57 6.03 -29.90
CA VAL A 439 -6.58 5.39 -29.02
C VAL A 439 -7.17 4.07 -28.55
N PHE A 440 -6.41 2.99 -28.75
CA PHE A 440 -6.72 1.66 -28.25
C PHE A 440 -5.68 1.29 -27.21
N TYR A 441 -6.05 1.34 -25.94
CA TYR A 441 -5.18 0.93 -24.84
C TYR A 441 -5.39 -0.54 -24.53
N VAL A 442 -4.45 -1.36 -24.97
CA VAL A 442 -4.49 -2.82 -24.83
C VAL A 442 -3.72 -3.24 -23.58
N ILE A 443 -4.43 -3.81 -22.62
CA ILE A 443 -3.89 -4.30 -21.35
C ILE A 443 -3.64 -5.80 -21.50
N LYS A 444 -2.38 -6.17 -21.32
CA LYS A 444 -1.93 -7.56 -21.25
C LYS A 444 -1.30 -7.77 -19.88
N GLU A 445 -1.71 -8.83 -19.20
CA GLU A 445 -1.38 -9.08 -17.80
C GLU A 445 -0.32 -10.18 -17.63
N ASN A 446 0.40 -10.19 -16.51
CA ASN A 446 1.17 -11.34 -15.97
C ASN A 446 2.40 -11.86 -16.74
N ARG A 447 3.02 -11.03 -17.59
CA ARG A 447 4.38 -11.27 -18.12
C ARG A 447 5.24 -10.03 -17.94
N THR A 448 6.48 -10.20 -17.48
CA THR A 448 7.43 -9.07 -17.42
C THR A 448 8.02 -8.82 -18.81
N TYR A 449 8.56 -7.62 -19.04
CA TYR A 449 9.26 -7.26 -20.27
C TYR A 449 10.33 -8.30 -20.64
N ASP A 450 11.25 -8.60 -19.72
CA ASP A 450 12.37 -9.51 -20.01
C ASP A 450 11.93 -10.95 -20.31
N GLN A 451 10.79 -11.40 -19.77
CA GLN A 451 10.29 -12.74 -20.05
C GLN A 451 9.91 -12.93 -21.51
N VAL A 452 9.53 -11.85 -22.21
CA VAL A 452 9.06 -11.88 -23.59
C VAL A 452 10.07 -11.27 -24.55
N LEU A 453 10.54 -10.04 -24.27
CA LEU A 453 11.34 -9.22 -25.18
C LEU A 453 12.79 -9.07 -24.70
N GLY A 454 13.22 -9.84 -23.69
CA GLY A 454 14.59 -9.79 -23.17
C GLY A 454 15.66 -10.20 -24.19
N ASP A 455 15.26 -10.89 -25.27
CA ASP A 455 16.09 -11.31 -26.40
C ASP A 455 16.09 -10.31 -27.58
N VAL A 456 15.36 -9.19 -27.50
CA VAL A 456 15.36 -8.14 -28.53
C VAL A 456 16.57 -7.21 -28.33
N PRO A 457 17.58 -7.21 -29.22
CA PRO A 457 18.87 -6.55 -28.97
C PRO A 457 18.80 -5.01 -28.94
N GLN A 458 17.75 -4.41 -29.49
CA GLN A 458 17.53 -2.96 -29.49
C GLN A 458 17.10 -2.44 -28.12
N GLY A 459 16.59 -3.31 -27.23
CA GLY A 459 16.13 -2.93 -25.91
C GLY A 459 17.12 -3.26 -24.81
N ASN A 460 16.93 -2.66 -23.64
CA ASN A 460 17.65 -2.94 -22.41
C ASN A 460 17.08 -4.16 -21.69
N GLY A 461 17.08 -5.31 -22.39
CA GLY A 461 16.59 -6.59 -21.89
C GLY A 461 17.69 -7.47 -21.28
N ASP A 462 17.34 -8.26 -20.28
CA ASP A 462 18.19 -9.34 -19.77
C ASP A 462 17.83 -10.67 -20.42
N THR A 463 18.62 -11.08 -21.42
CA THR A 463 18.44 -12.35 -22.15
C THR A 463 18.41 -13.59 -21.25
N SER A 464 18.97 -13.51 -20.04
CA SER A 464 18.97 -14.64 -19.09
C SER A 464 17.61 -14.86 -18.43
N LEU A 465 16.71 -13.87 -18.52
CA LEU A 465 15.35 -13.91 -18.02
C LEU A 465 14.32 -14.25 -19.11
N THR A 466 14.71 -14.29 -20.39
CA THR A 466 13.82 -14.62 -21.50
C THR A 466 13.26 -16.03 -21.38
N LEU A 467 11.93 -16.14 -21.36
CA LEU A 467 11.21 -17.42 -21.31
C LEU A 467 10.42 -17.68 -22.60
N PHE A 468 9.93 -16.62 -23.25
CA PHE A 468 9.03 -16.66 -24.40
C PHE A 468 9.56 -15.80 -25.54
N GLY A 469 10.81 -16.03 -25.94
CA GLY A 469 11.46 -15.32 -27.05
C GLY A 469 10.75 -15.52 -28.40
N GLU A 470 11.34 -14.99 -29.47
CA GLU A 470 10.69 -14.80 -30.78
C GLU A 470 9.94 -16.03 -31.31
N PHE A 471 10.52 -17.22 -31.14
CA PHE A 471 9.90 -18.47 -31.56
C PHE A 471 8.49 -18.70 -30.96
N TYR A 472 8.28 -18.29 -29.71
CA TYR A 472 7.02 -18.46 -28.98
C TYR A 472 6.10 -17.26 -29.10
N THR A 473 6.65 -16.05 -29.27
CA THR A 473 5.88 -14.80 -29.34
C THR A 473 6.18 -13.99 -30.62
N PRO A 474 6.07 -14.61 -31.81
CA PRO A 474 6.51 -13.99 -33.07
C PRO A 474 5.77 -12.70 -33.38
N ASN A 475 4.48 -12.59 -33.02
CA ASN A 475 3.71 -11.37 -33.23
C ASN A 475 4.17 -10.22 -32.32
N GLN A 476 4.57 -10.49 -31.07
CA GLN A 476 5.07 -9.44 -30.16
C GLN A 476 6.45 -8.95 -30.61
N HIS A 477 7.31 -9.86 -31.06
CA HIS A 477 8.60 -9.51 -31.64
C HIS A 477 8.47 -8.75 -32.95
N ALA A 478 7.56 -9.16 -33.84
CA ALA A 478 7.28 -8.44 -35.07
C ALA A 478 6.80 -7.00 -34.78
N LEU A 479 5.88 -6.82 -33.83
CA LEU A 479 5.42 -5.48 -33.41
C LEU A 479 6.57 -4.62 -32.86
N ALA A 480 7.44 -5.19 -32.02
CA ALA A 480 8.60 -4.49 -31.48
C ALA A 480 9.63 -4.10 -32.56
N ASN A 481 9.84 -4.98 -33.55
CA ASN A 481 10.80 -4.77 -34.64
C ASN A 481 10.29 -3.82 -35.73
N GLU A 482 8.99 -3.83 -36.02
CA GLU A 482 8.37 -3.03 -37.08
C GLU A 482 7.99 -1.62 -36.60
N PHE A 483 7.55 -1.49 -35.34
CA PHE A 483 7.07 -0.24 -34.78
C PHE A 483 8.03 0.30 -33.71
N ILE A 484 7.57 0.35 -32.47
CA ILE A 484 8.31 0.89 -31.34
C ILE A 484 8.55 -0.21 -30.31
N LEU A 485 9.81 -0.42 -29.98
CA LEU A 485 10.20 -1.15 -28.79
C LEU A 485 10.24 -0.17 -27.63
N LEU A 486 9.37 -0.38 -26.66
CA LEU A 486 9.36 0.39 -25.43
C LEU A 486 9.92 -0.49 -24.32
N ASP A 487 11.05 -0.07 -23.75
CA ASP A 487 11.70 -0.71 -22.63
C ASP A 487 11.75 0.24 -21.42
N ASN A 488 12.28 -0.23 -20.29
CA ASN A 488 12.49 0.60 -19.10
C ASN A 488 11.20 1.32 -18.63
N PHE A 489 10.06 0.64 -18.76
CA PHE A 489 8.78 1.15 -18.27
C PHE A 489 8.79 1.26 -16.75
N TYR A 490 8.24 2.37 -16.30
CA TYR A 490 8.17 2.70 -14.90
C TYR A 490 6.72 2.56 -14.41
N ALA A 491 6.47 1.60 -13.51
CA ALA A 491 5.17 1.33 -12.92
C ALA A 491 5.31 1.18 -11.40
N ASP A 492 4.36 1.76 -10.66
CA ASP A 492 4.33 1.69 -9.19
C ASP A 492 3.50 0.53 -8.66
N ALA A 493 2.84 -0.22 -9.55
CA ALA A 493 2.01 -1.37 -9.22
C ALA A 493 2.81 -2.68 -9.22
N GLU A 494 2.49 -3.57 -8.28
CA GLU A 494 3.16 -4.85 -8.10
C GLU A 494 2.41 -6.03 -8.74
N VAL A 495 1.08 -5.99 -8.71
CA VAL A 495 0.23 -7.12 -9.09
C VAL A 495 -0.98 -6.65 -9.89
N SER A 496 -1.87 -7.58 -10.26
CA SER A 496 -3.10 -7.23 -10.98
C SER A 496 -3.98 -6.27 -10.18
N ALA A 497 -4.13 -6.53 -8.88
CA ALA A 497 -5.03 -5.78 -8.02
C ALA A 497 -4.74 -4.27 -8.07
N ASP A 498 -3.53 -3.84 -7.73
CA ASP A 498 -3.13 -2.43 -7.83
C ASP A 498 -2.81 -2.01 -9.28
N GLY A 499 -2.36 -2.92 -10.14
CA GLY A 499 -2.00 -2.64 -11.54
C GLY A 499 -3.16 -2.18 -12.42
N HIS A 500 -4.34 -2.77 -12.29
CA HIS A 500 -5.52 -2.34 -13.04
C HIS A 500 -5.99 -0.94 -12.60
N ASN A 501 -6.07 -0.71 -11.29
CA ASN A 501 -6.38 0.60 -10.73
C ASN A 501 -5.35 1.65 -11.13
N TRP A 502 -4.05 1.33 -11.05
CA TRP A 502 -2.98 2.22 -11.45
C TRP A 502 -3.01 2.53 -12.95
N SER A 503 -3.23 1.53 -13.81
CA SER A 503 -3.24 1.74 -15.26
C SER A 503 -4.38 2.67 -15.69
N MET A 504 -5.52 2.61 -14.98
CA MET A 504 -6.72 3.37 -15.34
C MET A 504 -6.89 4.67 -14.55
N GLY A 505 -6.25 4.81 -13.39
CA GLY A 505 -6.36 5.98 -12.52
C GLY A 505 -5.03 6.64 -12.13
N ALA A 506 -3.91 6.19 -12.72
CA ALA A 506 -2.53 6.61 -12.44
C ALA A 506 -2.10 6.49 -10.96
N TYR A 507 -2.87 5.77 -10.16
CA TYR A 507 -2.77 5.70 -8.71
C TYR A 507 -3.40 4.40 -8.20
N ALA A 508 -2.91 3.86 -7.09
CA ALA A 508 -3.58 2.81 -6.34
C ALA A 508 -3.85 3.33 -4.93
N THR A 509 -5.08 3.19 -4.45
CA THR A 509 -5.47 3.73 -3.15
C THR A 509 -4.66 3.11 -2.02
N ASP A 510 -4.52 3.88 -0.94
CA ASP A 510 -3.95 3.41 0.32
C ASP A 510 -4.64 2.13 0.83
N TYR A 511 -5.93 1.97 0.53
CA TYR A 511 -6.71 0.77 0.82
C TYR A 511 -6.20 -0.44 0.05
N LEU A 512 -6.07 -0.28 -1.26
CA LEU A 512 -5.72 -1.38 -2.14
C LEU A 512 -4.32 -1.88 -1.85
N GLU A 513 -3.35 -0.96 -1.79
CA GLU A 513 -1.94 -1.19 -1.42
C GLU A 513 -1.78 -1.97 -0.11
N LYS A 514 -2.64 -1.67 0.89
CA LYS A 514 -2.59 -2.39 2.17
C LYS A 514 -3.27 -3.74 2.08
N THR A 515 -4.35 -3.92 1.32
CA THR A 515 -5.26 -5.07 1.47
C THR A 515 -5.02 -6.21 0.49
N TRP A 516 -4.55 -5.94 -0.74
CA TRP A 516 -4.37 -6.98 -1.76
C TRP A 516 -3.42 -8.09 -1.28
N VAL A 517 -2.38 -7.72 -0.51
CA VAL A 517 -1.37 -8.65 0.03
C VAL A 517 -1.98 -9.73 0.93
N THR A 518 -3.12 -9.44 1.56
CA THR A 518 -3.82 -10.41 2.42
C THR A 518 -4.50 -11.47 1.55
N SER A 519 -5.19 -11.05 0.49
CA SER A 519 -5.87 -11.94 -0.45
C SER A 519 -4.86 -12.81 -1.21
N TYR A 520 -3.84 -12.18 -1.79
CA TYR A 520 -2.77 -12.85 -2.55
C TYR A 520 -1.79 -13.63 -1.64
N GLY A 521 -1.84 -13.38 -0.33
CA GLY A 521 -1.14 -14.16 0.69
C GLY A 521 -1.91 -15.42 1.10
N SER A 522 -3.08 -15.70 0.52
CA SER A 522 -4.01 -16.75 0.99
C SER A 522 -4.43 -16.57 2.46
N ARG A 523 -4.49 -15.32 2.92
CA ARG A 523 -4.88 -14.98 4.30
C ARG A 523 -6.33 -14.55 4.42
N GLY A 524 -7.17 -14.83 3.42
CA GLY A 524 -8.57 -14.39 3.36
C GLY A 524 -8.70 -12.97 2.79
N GLY A 525 -9.93 -12.42 2.81
CA GLY A 525 -10.25 -11.22 2.04
C GLY A 525 -10.78 -11.55 0.65
N GLY A 526 -11.25 -10.52 -0.06
CA GLY A 526 -11.74 -10.60 -1.44
C GLY A 526 -10.75 -10.02 -2.45
N TYR A 527 -11.18 -9.98 -3.71
CA TYR A 527 -10.55 -9.17 -4.74
C TYR A 527 -11.31 -7.85 -4.83
N ASP A 528 -10.73 -6.79 -4.28
CA ASP A 528 -11.41 -5.50 -4.07
C ASP A 528 -11.13 -4.48 -5.18
N ALA A 529 -10.16 -4.75 -6.06
CA ALA A 529 -9.77 -3.91 -7.20
C ALA A 529 -10.81 -3.89 -8.33
N GLU A 530 -10.55 -3.12 -9.39
CA GLU A 530 -11.38 -3.10 -10.61
C GLU A 530 -12.85 -2.76 -10.35
N GLY A 531 -13.13 -1.85 -9.40
CA GLY A 531 -14.49 -1.43 -9.06
C GLY A 531 -15.26 -2.40 -8.16
N ASN A 532 -14.66 -3.51 -7.71
CA ASN A 532 -15.37 -4.50 -6.88
C ASN A 532 -15.66 -3.98 -5.46
N ARG A 533 -14.90 -3.00 -4.95
CA ARG A 533 -15.15 -2.35 -3.66
C ARG A 533 -14.92 -0.84 -3.76
N ALA A 534 -15.91 -0.06 -3.33
CA ALA A 534 -15.89 1.40 -3.49
C ALA A 534 -14.67 2.08 -2.84
N ILE A 535 -14.30 1.69 -1.61
CA ILE A 535 -13.13 2.24 -0.88
C ILE A 535 -11.78 1.99 -1.58
N ALA A 536 -11.70 1.02 -2.48
CA ALA A 536 -10.49 0.71 -3.23
C ALA A 536 -10.33 1.59 -4.48
N ASN A 537 -11.40 2.27 -4.92
CA ASN A 537 -11.42 3.01 -6.17
C ASN A 537 -10.71 4.35 -6.05
N ASN A 538 -10.04 4.73 -7.13
CA ASN A 538 -9.54 6.08 -7.34
C ASN A 538 -10.72 7.05 -7.35
N LYS A 539 -10.47 8.32 -7.00
CA LYS A 539 -11.48 9.37 -7.15
C LYS A 539 -11.85 9.64 -8.61
N GLU A 540 -10.90 9.41 -9.50
CA GLU A 540 -11.01 9.65 -10.92
C GLU A 540 -10.27 8.54 -11.66
N PHE A 541 -10.91 7.99 -12.70
CA PHE A 541 -10.30 7.13 -13.68
C PHE A 541 -10.26 7.85 -15.04
N ILE A 542 -9.47 7.34 -15.98
CA ILE A 542 -9.30 7.92 -17.32
C ILE A 542 -10.62 8.08 -18.08
N TRP A 543 -11.63 7.24 -17.81
CA TRP A 543 -12.95 7.38 -18.41
C TRP A 543 -13.74 8.58 -17.87
N ASP A 544 -13.54 8.94 -16.59
CA ASP A 544 -14.09 10.17 -16.02
C ASP A 544 -13.50 11.38 -16.74
N VAL A 545 -12.17 11.41 -16.90
CA VAL A 545 -11.46 12.46 -17.66
C VAL A 545 -11.96 12.54 -19.11
N CYS A 546 -12.19 11.40 -19.76
CA CYS A 546 -12.75 11.36 -21.12
C CYS A 546 -14.15 11.99 -21.16
N SER A 547 -15.02 11.63 -20.21
CA SER A 547 -16.37 12.18 -20.09
C SER A 547 -16.34 13.70 -19.89
N GLU A 548 -15.49 14.20 -18.99
CA GLU A 548 -15.33 15.64 -18.71
C GLU A 548 -14.87 16.43 -19.95
N HIS A 549 -14.07 15.82 -20.81
CA HIS A 549 -13.51 16.45 -22.01
C HIS A 549 -14.27 16.10 -23.29
N ASN A 550 -15.46 15.51 -23.20
CA ASN A 550 -16.28 15.09 -24.35
C ASN A 550 -15.55 14.14 -25.33
N VAL A 551 -14.63 13.33 -24.82
CA VAL A 551 -13.97 12.25 -25.57
C VAL A 551 -14.85 11.01 -25.43
N SER A 552 -15.37 10.46 -26.53
CA SER A 552 -16.15 9.23 -26.46
C SER A 552 -15.26 8.04 -26.07
N TYR A 553 -15.77 7.16 -25.20
CA TYR A 553 -14.98 6.03 -24.70
C TYR A 553 -15.76 4.72 -24.64
N ARG A 554 -15.03 3.60 -24.68
CA ARG A 554 -15.62 2.27 -24.52
C ARG A 554 -14.67 1.27 -23.89
N SER A 555 -15.17 0.51 -22.91
CA SER A 555 -14.40 -0.57 -22.28
C SER A 555 -14.76 -1.95 -22.82
N TYR A 556 -13.74 -2.77 -23.02
CA TYR A 556 -13.80 -4.20 -23.31
C TYR A 556 -13.09 -4.97 -22.18
N ALA A 557 -13.88 -5.42 -21.19
CA ALA A 557 -13.45 -6.20 -20.01
C ALA A 557 -12.60 -5.47 -18.94
N GLU A 558 -12.36 -4.16 -19.07
CA GLU A 558 -11.65 -3.38 -18.04
C GLU A 558 -12.66 -2.66 -17.14
N PHE A 559 -12.63 -2.91 -15.82
CA PHE A 559 -13.67 -2.43 -14.88
C PHE A 559 -15.10 -2.78 -15.31
N THR A 560 -15.25 -3.98 -15.89
CA THR A 560 -16.53 -4.59 -16.23
C THR A 560 -16.48 -6.07 -15.91
N ASN A 561 -17.59 -6.64 -15.44
CA ASN A 561 -17.67 -8.06 -15.12
C ASN A 561 -19.07 -8.60 -15.42
N ASN A 562 -19.15 -9.81 -15.97
CA ASN A 562 -20.41 -10.50 -16.29
C ASN A 562 -21.43 -9.62 -17.06
N GLY A 563 -20.95 -8.85 -18.05
CA GLY A 563 -21.80 -7.98 -18.85
C GLY A 563 -22.34 -6.75 -18.11
N LYS A 564 -21.68 -6.31 -17.03
CA LYS A 564 -22.02 -5.11 -16.26
C LYS A 564 -20.77 -4.25 -15.99
N ALA A 565 -20.94 -2.94 -15.92
CA ALA A 565 -19.93 -2.03 -15.39
C ALA A 565 -19.75 -2.23 -13.88
N THR A 566 -18.51 -2.12 -13.39
CA THR A 566 -18.21 -2.14 -11.94
C THR A 566 -18.06 -0.73 -11.36
N ILE A 567 -18.01 0.29 -12.22
CA ILE A 567 -17.98 1.70 -11.84
C ILE A 567 -19.01 2.51 -12.66
N PRO A 568 -19.61 3.59 -12.09
CA PRO A 568 -20.70 4.31 -12.74
C PRO A 568 -20.36 4.92 -14.11
N VAL A 569 -19.16 5.47 -14.28
CA VAL A 569 -18.75 6.13 -15.53
C VAL A 569 -18.75 5.21 -16.75
N LEU A 570 -18.63 3.90 -16.53
CA LEU A 570 -18.67 2.90 -17.59
C LEU A 570 -20.09 2.42 -17.92
N GLU A 571 -21.13 2.83 -17.18
CA GLU A 571 -22.50 2.50 -17.52
C GLU A 571 -22.81 2.94 -18.96
N ASN A 572 -23.33 2.01 -19.77
CA ASN A 572 -23.60 2.17 -21.21
C ASN A 572 -22.37 2.39 -22.12
N ASN A 573 -21.16 2.52 -21.56
CA ASN A 573 -19.92 2.77 -22.30
C ASN A 573 -19.00 1.53 -22.29
N PHE A 574 -19.58 0.34 -22.46
CA PHE A 574 -18.83 -0.92 -22.53
C PHE A 574 -19.49 -1.94 -23.47
N CYS A 575 -18.73 -2.93 -23.91
CA CYS A 575 -19.24 -4.03 -24.72
C CYS A 575 -19.73 -5.18 -23.85
N ALA A 576 -21.04 -5.31 -23.66
CA ALA A 576 -21.63 -6.33 -22.81
C ALA A 576 -21.43 -7.78 -23.32
N SER A 577 -21.21 -7.96 -24.63
CA SER A 577 -20.93 -9.27 -25.24
C SER A 577 -19.44 -9.65 -25.21
N TYR A 578 -18.55 -8.73 -24.82
CA TYR A 578 -17.14 -9.02 -24.70
C TYR A 578 -16.89 -9.82 -23.41
N THR A 579 -16.20 -10.95 -23.50
CA THR A 579 -15.94 -11.80 -22.35
C THR A 579 -14.89 -11.17 -21.43
N GLY A 580 -15.30 -10.92 -20.19
CA GLY A 580 -14.44 -10.49 -19.08
C GLY A 580 -13.43 -11.54 -18.61
N TRP A 581 -13.19 -11.58 -17.30
CA TRP A 581 -12.25 -12.51 -16.69
C TRP A 581 -12.69 -13.97 -16.82
N ASP A 582 -12.06 -14.70 -17.75
CA ASP A 582 -12.15 -16.16 -17.94
C ASP A 582 -10.92 -16.67 -18.71
N MET A 583 -10.01 -17.36 -18.03
CA MET A 583 -8.80 -17.94 -18.62
C MET A 583 -9.05 -19.14 -19.54
N LYS A 584 -10.29 -19.63 -19.66
CA LYS A 584 -10.63 -20.69 -20.63
C LYS A 584 -10.94 -20.14 -22.02
N VAL A 585 -11.28 -18.85 -22.09
CA VAL A 585 -11.60 -18.17 -23.34
C VAL A 585 -10.32 -17.67 -23.99
N ARG A 586 -10.10 -18.06 -25.25
CA ARG A 586 -8.93 -17.66 -26.02
C ARG A 586 -8.97 -16.16 -26.34
N ASP A 587 -7.80 -15.53 -26.37
CA ASP A 587 -7.69 -14.13 -26.79
C ASP A 587 -8.10 -13.94 -28.27
N THR A 588 -7.99 -14.96 -29.11
CA THR A 588 -8.55 -14.94 -30.47
C THR A 588 -10.07 -14.83 -30.47
N THR A 589 -10.76 -15.50 -29.55
CA THR A 589 -12.22 -15.36 -29.37
C THR A 589 -12.56 -13.93 -28.94
N ARG A 590 -11.82 -13.38 -27.97
CA ARG A 590 -11.98 -11.97 -27.54
C ARG A 590 -11.74 -10.99 -28.68
N PHE A 591 -10.74 -11.24 -29.52
CA PHE A 591 -10.49 -10.44 -30.71
C PHE A 591 -11.70 -10.43 -31.64
N TYR A 592 -12.32 -11.58 -31.91
CA TYR A 592 -13.51 -11.63 -32.77
C TYR A 592 -14.75 -10.98 -32.12
N GLN A 593 -14.89 -11.04 -30.80
CA GLN A 593 -15.93 -10.31 -30.07
C GLN A 593 -15.73 -8.79 -30.21
N TRP A 594 -14.50 -8.30 -29.97
CA TRP A 594 -14.14 -6.90 -30.18
C TRP A 594 -14.36 -6.49 -31.64
N LYS A 595 -13.87 -7.28 -32.60
CA LYS A 595 -13.97 -7.00 -34.04
C LYS A 595 -15.44 -6.85 -34.45
N ASN A 596 -16.32 -7.74 -34.00
CA ASN A 596 -17.75 -7.67 -34.32
C ASN A 596 -18.38 -6.35 -33.83
N ASP A 597 -18.06 -5.94 -32.60
CA ASP A 597 -18.55 -4.69 -32.03
C ASP A 597 -17.92 -3.46 -32.72
N PHE A 598 -16.61 -3.50 -32.96
CA PHE A 598 -15.86 -2.46 -33.68
C PHE A 598 -16.38 -2.26 -35.11
N ASP A 599 -16.55 -3.32 -35.89
CA ASP A 599 -17.05 -3.23 -37.26
C ASP A 599 -18.47 -2.64 -37.28
N SER A 600 -19.33 -3.05 -36.33
CA SER A 600 -20.66 -2.47 -36.17
C SER A 600 -20.59 -0.96 -35.92
N LEU A 601 -19.76 -0.52 -34.97
CA LEU A 601 -19.57 0.90 -34.66
C LEU A 601 -18.94 1.66 -35.83
N LEU A 602 -18.01 1.06 -36.56
CA LEU A 602 -17.35 1.64 -37.72
C LEU A 602 -18.34 1.90 -38.85
N THR A 603 -19.24 0.94 -39.13
CA THR A 603 -20.28 1.11 -40.17
C THR A 603 -21.26 2.25 -39.87
N LEU A 604 -21.40 2.59 -38.59
CA LEU A 604 -22.27 3.66 -38.09
C LEU A 604 -21.52 4.99 -37.90
N ASP A 605 -20.21 5.04 -38.17
CA ASP A 605 -19.33 6.17 -37.84
C ASP A 605 -19.40 6.57 -36.35
N LYS A 606 -19.41 5.55 -35.47
CA LYS A 606 -19.57 5.67 -34.02
C LYS A 606 -18.46 4.99 -33.22
N VAL A 607 -17.29 4.77 -33.83
CA VAL A 607 -16.14 4.24 -33.09
C VAL A 607 -15.76 5.24 -31.98
N PRO A 608 -15.70 4.80 -30.71
CA PRO A 608 -15.28 5.65 -29.61
C PRO A 608 -13.83 6.10 -29.77
N GLN A 609 -13.53 7.34 -29.39
CA GLN A 609 -12.19 7.92 -29.49
C GLN A 609 -11.18 7.22 -28.58
N PHE A 610 -11.59 6.77 -27.39
CA PHE A 610 -10.75 6.03 -26.46
C PHE A 610 -11.32 4.64 -26.15
N ASN A 611 -10.51 3.60 -26.29
CA ASN A 611 -10.95 2.23 -26.07
C ASN A 611 -9.96 1.49 -25.16
N THR A 612 -10.46 0.81 -24.12
CA THR A 612 -9.66 -0.07 -23.26
C THR A 612 -9.97 -1.52 -23.58
N LEU A 613 -8.92 -2.34 -23.81
CA LEU A 613 -9.07 -3.73 -24.23
C LEU A 613 -8.23 -4.65 -23.35
N ARG A 614 -8.87 -5.62 -22.70
CA ARG A 614 -8.18 -6.57 -21.83
C ARG A 614 -8.04 -7.96 -22.47
N PHE A 615 -6.81 -8.40 -22.71
CA PHE A 615 -6.50 -9.76 -23.15
C PHE A 615 -5.77 -10.52 -22.03
N ILE A 616 -6.35 -11.62 -21.57
CA ILE A 616 -5.98 -12.26 -20.29
C ILE A 616 -5.60 -13.73 -20.41
N ASN A 617 -5.65 -14.33 -21.60
CA ASN A 617 -5.40 -15.76 -21.76
C ASN A 617 -3.91 -16.15 -21.50
N ASP A 618 -3.00 -15.19 -21.42
CA ASP A 618 -1.57 -15.37 -21.10
C ASP A 618 -1.25 -15.18 -19.59
N HIS A 619 -2.18 -15.56 -18.71
CA HIS A 619 -1.87 -15.72 -17.29
C HIS A 619 -0.76 -16.77 -17.12
N THR A 620 0.12 -16.59 -16.13
CA THR A 620 1.43 -17.26 -15.90
C THR A 620 1.56 -18.78 -16.13
N GLU A 621 0.50 -19.52 -16.40
CA GLU A 621 0.42 -20.96 -16.56
C GLU A 621 0.78 -21.44 -17.98
N GLY A 622 2.08 -21.73 -18.16
CA GLY A 622 2.55 -22.73 -19.13
C GLY A 622 3.05 -22.22 -20.49
N LEU A 623 3.80 -23.10 -21.15
CA LEU A 623 4.32 -22.95 -22.53
C LEU A 623 3.30 -23.39 -23.59
N ARG A 624 2.01 -23.44 -23.25
CA ARG A 624 0.99 -23.95 -24.18
C ARG A 624 0.71 -22.87 -25.22
N LYS A 625 0.76 -23.26 -26.50
CA LYS A 625 0.24 -22.42 -27.58
C LYS A 625 -1.23 -22.09 -27.26
N GLY A 626 -1.54 -20.80 -27.17
CA GLY A 626 -2.90 -20.27 -26.96
C GLY A 626 -3.84 -20.54 -28.12
#